data_AF-A0A2D0MWG4-F1
#
_entry.id   AF-A0A2D0MWG4-F1
#
_cell.length_a   1.000
_cell.length_b   1.000
_cell.length_c   1.000
_cell.angle_alpha   90.00
_cell.angle_beta   90.00
_cell.angle_gamma   90.00
#
_symmetry.space_group_name_H-M   'P 1'
#
loop_
_entity.id
_entity.type
_entity.pdbx_description
1 polymer ?
#
loop_
_entity_poly.entity_id
_entity_poly.type
_entity_poly.pdbx_seq_one_letter_code
_entity_poly.pdbx_strand_id
1 'polypeptide(L)'
;MSNWVNDDNQAWKRTKSAKSITKDKVIASWYRQLDELNKSIANREVDKRYPTPAETDQMVKIAASIDKLERSYNFAMYHQAIDELTDFLTMRDQQAAAIVSKYALDFLKAKSRKLNG
;
A
#
# COMPACT_ATOMS: atom_id res chain seq x y z
N MET A 1 28.93 8.55 -20.55
CA MET A 1 28.53 7.70 -19.42
C MET A 1 27.10 7.22 -19.64
N SER A 2 26.70 6.13 -18.97
CA SER A 2 25.31 5.83 -18.55
C SER A 2 24.23 5.46 -19.58
N ASN A 3 24.34 4.29 -20.23
CA ASN A 3 23.14 3.55 -20.67
C ASN A 3 22.66 2.51 -19.63
N TRP A 4 23.53 2.09 -18.71
CA TRP A 4 23.20 1.10 -17.67
C TRP A 4 22.34 1.69 -16.53
N VAL A 5 22.63 2.93 -16.14
CA VAL A 5 21.92 3.64 -15.05
C VAL A 5 20.44 3.94 -15.41
N ASN A 6 20.12 4.09 -16.70
CA ASN A 6 18.74 4.34 -17.13
C ASN A 6 17.90 3.06 -17.21
N ASP A 7 18.49 1.91 -17.53
CA ASP A 7 17.73 0.66 -17.66
C ASP A 7 17.37 0.06 -16.29
N ASP A 8 18.31 0.10 -15.33
CA ASP A 8 18.05 -0.28 -13.94
C ASP A 8 16.99 0.62 -13.31
N ASN A 9 17.02 1.92 -13.62
CA ASN A 9 16.03 2.87 -13.14
C ASN A 9 14.61 2.60 -13.67
N GLN A 10 14.50 2.11 -14.90
CA GLN A 10 13.20 1.74 -15.46
C GLN A 10 12.75 0.35 -15.00
N ALA A 11 13.69 -0.59 -14.80
CA ALA A 11 13.39 -1.94 -14.31
C ALA A 11 12.81 -1.93 -12.89
N TRP A 12 13.31 -1.09 -11.99
CA TRP A 12 12.71 -0.96 -10.66
C TRP A 12 11.32 -0.31 -10.69
N LYS A 13 11.12 0.70 -11.54
CA LYS A 13 9.79 1.33 -11.73
C LYS A 13 8.77 0.31 -12.25
N ARG A 14 9.15 -0.50 -13.25
CA ARG A 14 8.34 -1.60 -13.78
C ARG A 14 8.01 -2.62 -12.70
N THR A 15 9.00 -3.07 -11.92
CA THR A 15 8.82 -4.05 -10.85
C THR A 15 7.90 -3.52 -9.75
N LYS A 16 8.06 -2.25 -9.37
CA LYS A 16 7.23 -1.59 -8.36
C LYS A 16 5.79 -1.42 -8.84
N SER A 17 5.59 -0.99 -10.09
CA SER A 17 4.27 -0.90 -10.72
C SER A 17 3.59 -2.26 -10.80
N ALA A 18 4.30 -3.32 -11.20
CA ALA A 18 3.77 -4.68 -11.20
C ALA A 18 3.38 -5.15 -9.79
N LYS A 19 4.19 -4.84 -8.77
CA LYS A 19 3.85 -5.10 -7.36
C LYS A 19 2.62 -4.32 -6.90
N SER A 20 2.45 -3.07 -7.33
CA SER A 20 1.24 -2.26 -7.06
C SER A 20 0.00 -2.93 -7.64
N ILE A 21 0.02 -3.23 -8.94
CA ILE A 21 -1.08 -3.89 -9.66
C ILE A 21 -1.42 -5.23 -9.00
N THR A 22 -0.41 -5.95 -8.52
CA THR A 22 -0.60 -7.23 -7.83
C THR A 22 -1.32 -7.04 -6.49
N LYS A 23 -0.93 -6.02 -5.70
CA LYS A 23 -1.63 -5.68 -4.44
C LYS A 23 -3.08 -5.30 -4.68
N ASP A 24 -3.37 -4.48 -5.69
CA ASP A 24 -4.73 -4.07 -6.04
C ASP A 24 -5.60 -5.29 -6.42
N LYS A 25 -5.03 -6.24 -7.17
CA LYS A 25 -5.71 -7.51 -7.50
C LYS A 25 -6.01 -8.36 -6.27
N VAL A 26 -5.09 -8.42 -5.30
CA VAL A 26 -5.30 -9.16 -4.04
C VAL A 26 -6.40 -8.51 -3.21
N ILE A 27 -6.36 -7.18 -3.05
CA ILE A 27 -7.39 -6.41 -2.35
C ILE A 27 -8.76 -6.65 -3.01
N ALA A 28 -8.85 -6.54 -4.34
CA ALA A 28 -10.09 -6.81 -5.07
C ALA A 28 -10.58 -8.25 -4.88
N SER A 29 -9.68 -9.23 -4.83
CA SER A 29 -10.04 -10.62 -4.56
C SER A 29 -10.64 -10.80 -3.16
N TRP A 30 -10.10 -10.14 -2.14
CA TRP A 30 -10.63 -10.18 -0.78
C TRP A 30 -12.00 -9.50 -0.66
N TYR A 31 -12.20 -8.37 -1.33
CA TYR A 31 -13.53 -7.74 -1.39
C TYR A 31 -14.56 -8.65 -2.05
N ARG A 32 -14.20 -9.39 -3.10
CA ARG A 32 -15.08 -10.41 -3.69
C ARG A 32 -15.43 -11.52 -2.71
N GLN A 33 -14.46 -12.01 -1.94
CA GLN A 33 -14.74 -13.03 -0.92
C GLN A 33 -15.70 -12.53 0.16
N LEU A 34 -15.55 -11.26 0.59
CA LEU A 34 -16.46 -10.63 1.54
C LEU A 34 -17.88 -10.49 0.95
N ASP A 35 -17.99 -10.08 -0.32
CA ASP A 35 -19.26 -9.98 -1.04
C ASP A 35 -19.97 -11.33 -1.16
N GLU A 36 -19.25 -12.38 -1.54
CA GLU A 36 -19.80 -13.74 -1.61
C GLU A 36 -20.27 -14.26 -0.23
N LEU A 37 -19.50 -13.98 0.83
CA LEU A 37 -19.90 -14.32 2.19
C LEU A 37 -21.17 -13.56 2.61
N ASN A 38 -21.27 -12.28 2.28
CA ASN A 38 -22.48 -11.48 2.54
C ASN A 38 -23.69 -11.99 1.76
N LYS A 39 -23.53 -12.36 0.47
CA LYS A 39 -24.59 -12.98 -0.32
C LYS A 39 -25.07 -14.30 0.27
N SER A 40 -24.13 -15.16 0.70
CA SER A 40 -24.45 -16.42 1.37
C SER A 40 -25.29 -16.20 2.64
N ILE A 41 -24.92 -15.21 3.47
CA ILE A 41 -25.68 -14.84 4.66
C ILE A 41 -27.07 -14.29 4.29
N ALA A 42 -27.16 -13.44 3.26
CA ALA A 42 -28.42 -12.83 2.82
C ALA A 42 -29.42 -13.85 2.24
N ASN A 43 -28.92 -14.92 1.62
CA ASN A 43 -29.73 -16.00 1.04
C ASN A 43 -30.27 -17.00 2.07
N ARG A 44 -29.94 -16.84 3.36
CA ARG A 44 -30.51 -17.66 4.44
C ARG A 44 -32.00 -17.38 4.65
N GLU A 45 -32.65 -18.31 5.33
CA GLU A 45 -34.00 -18.15 5.85
C GLU A 45 -34.17 -16.82 6.59
N VAL A 46 -35.38 -16.27 6.52
CA VAL A 46 -35.78 -15.10 7.32
C VAL A 46 -35.48 -15.41 8.79
N ASP A 47 -34.96 -14.43 9.52
CA ASP A 47 -34.45 -14.54 10.89
C ASP A 47 -33.14 -15.32 11.09
N LYS A 48 -32.47 -15.76 10.03
CA LYS A 48 -31.09 -16.35 10.09
C LYS A 48 -30.05 -15.57 9.28
N ARG A 49 -30.39 -14.37 8.81
CA ARG A 49 -29.54 -13.52 7.95
C ARG A 49 -28.52 -12.69 8.73
N TYR A 50 -27.86 -13.32 9.68
CA TYR A 50 -26.75 -12.74 10.43
C TYR A 50 -25.53 -13.65 10.30
N PRO A 51 -24.31 -13.08 10.38
CA PRO A 51 -23.09 -13.87 10.37
C PRO A 51 -22.99 -14.75 11.61
N THR A 52 -22.46 -15.95 11.43
CA THR A 52 -22.02 -16.79 12.55
C THR A 52 -20.75 -16.22 13.20
N PRO A 53 -20.37 -16.67 14.41
CA PRO A 53 -19.10 -16.26 15.02
C PRO A 53 -17.88 -16.56 14.13
N ALA A 54 -17.88 -17.71 13.45
CA ALA A 54 -16.81 -18.08 12.53
C ALA A 54 -16.74 -17.18 11.29
N GLU A 55 -17.89 -16.81 10.72
CA GLU A 55 -17.95 -15.87 9.59
C GLU A 55 -17.52 -14.47 10.00
N THR A 56 -17.92 -14.03 11.19
CA THR A 56 -17.49 -12.75 11.74
C THR A 56 -15.97 -12.72 11.90
N ASP A 57 -15.37 -13.76 12.47
CA ASP A 57 -13.91 -13.89 12.59
C ASP A 57 -13.22 -13.85 11.22
N GLN A 58 -13.77 -14.55 10.22
CA GLN A 58 -13.24 -14.51 8.85
C GLN A 58 -13.35 -13.12 8.23
N MET A 59 -14.48 -12.42 8.39
CA MET A 59 -14.67 -11.05 7.90
C MET A 59 -13.68 -10.07 8.55
N VAL A 60 -13.46 -10.17 9.87
CA VAL A 60 -12.49 -9.35 10.61
C VAL A 60 -11.08 -9.60 10.08
N LYS A 61 -10.70 -10.86 9.83
CA LYS A 61 -9.38 -11.22 9.28
C LYS A 61 -9.19 -10.67 7.86
N ILE A 62 -10.22 -10.74 7.02
CA ILE A 62 -10.19 -10.17 5.67
C ILE A 62 -10.01 -8.64 5.75
N ALA A 63 -10.81 -7.96 6.56
CA ALA A 63 -10.73 -6.51 6.73
C ALA A 63 -9.35 -6.05 7.25
N ALA A 64 -8.81 -6.74 8.26
CA ALA A 64 -7.48 -6.46 8.78
C ALA A 64 -6.38 -6.67 7.73
N SER A 65 -6.54 -7.70 6.88
CA SER A 65 -5.59 -7.98 5.80
C SER A 65 -5.64 -6.91 4.71
N ILE A 66 -6.83 -6.42 4.35
CA ILE A 66 -7.01 -5.30 3.42
C ILE A 66 -6.35 -4.03 3.97
N ASP A 67 -6.67 -3.61 5.21
CA ASP A 67 -6.09 -2.40 5.84
C ASP A 67 -4.56 -2.46 5.86
N LYS A 68 -4.00 -3.64 6.19
CA LYS A 68 -2.55 -3.85 6.18
C LYS A 68 -1.93 -3.66 4.79
N LEU A 69 -2.55 -4.20 3.74
CA LEU A 69 -2.06 -4.05 2.37
C LEU A 69 -2.17 -2.60 1.89
N GLU A 70 -3.29 -1.93 2.15
CA GLU A 70 -3.52 -0.52 1.78
C GLU A 70 -2.53 0.41 2.48
N ARG A 71 -2.31 0.24 3.79
CA ARG A 71 -1.28 0.99 4.54
C ARG A 71 0.12 0.80 3.97
N SER A 72 0.48 -0.44 3.67
CA SER A 72 1.78 -0.77 3.07
C SER A 72 1.92 -0.20 1.65
N TYR A 73 0.83 -0.14 0.89
CA TYR A 73 0.78 0.47 -0.42
C TYR A 73 0.97 1.99 -0.34
N ASN A 74 0.22 2.65 0.54
CA ASN A 74 0.30 4.10 0.76
C ASN A 74 1.69 4.54 1.25
N PHE A 75 2.35 3.75 2.12
CA PHE A 75 3.72 4.05 2.56
C PHE A 75 4.73 4.09 1.41
N ALA A 76 4.61 3.16 0.46
CA ALA A 76 5.50 3.09 -0.70
C ALA A 76 5.32 4.28 -1.66
N MET A 77 4.13 4.92 -1.66
CA MET A 77 3.86 6.14 -2.41
C MET A 77 4.49 7.37 -1.75
N TYR A 78 4.40 7.49 -0.42
CA TYR A 78 5.10 8.58 0.30
C TYR A 78 6.61 8.55 0.09
N HIS A 79 7.22 7.35 0.14
CA HIS A 79 8.65 7.20 -0.12
C HIS A 79 9.00 7.68 -1.54
N GLN A 80 8.17 7.34 -2.53
CA GLN A 80 8.41 7.73 -3.92
C GLN A 80 8.33 9.24 -4.13
N ALA A 81 7.29 9.88 -3.61
CA ALA A 81 7.12 11.31 -3.75
C ALA A 81 8.29 12.08 -3.11
N ILE A 82 8.83 11.55 -2.01
CA ILE A 82 10.02 12.09 -1.35
C ILE A 82 11.28 11.89 -2.19
N ASP A 83 11.51 10.70 -2.74
CA ASP A 83 12.67 10.43 -3.59
C ASP A 83 12.65 11.35 -4.83
N GLU A 84 11.51 11.45 -5.51
CA GLU A 84 11.34 12.30 -6.69
C GLU A 84 11.55 13.79 -6.37
N LEU A 85 11.08 14.25 -5.20
CA LEU A 85 11.30 15.61 -4.73
C LEU A 85 12.78 15.87 -4.40
N THR A 86 13.44 14.94 -3.73
CA THR A 86 14.87 15.03 -3.39
C THR A 86 15.74 15.05 -4.64
N ASP A 87 15.45 14.20 -5.62
CA ASP A 87 16.14 14.18 -6.91
C ASP A 87 15.96 15.51 -7.64
N PHE A 88 14.74 16.04 -7.68
CA PHE A 88 14.42 17.34 -8.28
C PHE A 88 15.19 18.49 -7.64
N LEU A 89 15.35 18.47 -6.31
CA LEU A 89 16.09 19.49 -5.57
C LEU A 89 17.59 19.36 -5.76
N THR A 90 18.12 18.13 -5.79
CA THR A 90 19.56 17.86 -5.96
C THR A 90 20.09 18.44 -7.27
N MET A 91 19.26 18.47 -8.32
CA MET A 91 19.61 19.07 -9.61
C MET A 91 19.69 20.61 -9.59
N ARG A 92 19.19 21.28 -8.55
CA ARG A 92 19.07 22.76 -8.46
C ARG A 92 19.89 23.36 -7.35
N ASP A 93 19.84 22.75 -6.17
CA ASP A 93 20.47 23.24 -4.95
C ASP A 93 20.80 22.06 -4.04
N GLN A 94 22.09 21.75 -3.95
CA GLN A 94 22.59 20.64 -3.14
C GLN A 94 22.38 20.87 -1.64
N GLN A 95 22.43 22.12 -1.16
CA GLN A 95 22.24 22.44 0.25
C GLN A 95 20.76 22.32 0.64
N ALA A 96 19.85 22.79 -0.20
CA ALA A 96 18.41 22.60 0.00
C ALA A 96 18.04 21.11 -0.03
N ALA A 97 18.61 20.34 -0.96
CA ALA A 97 18.37 18.89 -1.05
C ALA A 97 18.81 18.16 0.23
N ALA A 98 19.95 18.52 0.82
CA ALA A 98 20.44 17.91 2.05
C ALA A 98 19.49 18.16 3.24
N ILE A 99 18.98 19.39 3.36
CA ILE A 99 18.04 19.77 4.43
C ILE A 99 16.71 19.04 4.26
N VAL A 100 16.15 19.05 3.05
CA VAL A 100 14.87 18.38 2.75
C VAL A 100 14.99 16.87 2.96
N SER A 101 16.08 16.24 2.51
CA SER A 101 16.32 14.80 2.69
C SER A 101 16.31 14.40 4.18
N LYS A 102 16.93 15.21 5.04
CA LYS A 102 16.95 14.97 6.49
C LYS A 102 15.53 14.96 7.07
N TYR A 103 14.74 16.00 6.80
CA TYR A 103 13.37 16.09 7.32
C TYR A 103 12.44 15.04 6.70
N ALA A 104 12.64 14.69 5.43
CA ALA A 104 11.87 13.67 4.76
C ALA A 104 12.11 12.28 5.36
N LEU A 105 13.35 11.96 5.73
CA LEU A 105 13.68 10.73 6.47
C LEU A 105 13.01 10.69 7.84
N ASP A 106 13.03 11.80 8.58
CA ASP A 106 12.37 11.89 9.89
C ASP A 106 10.85 11.73 9.76
N PHE A 107 10.25 12.33 8.73
CA PHE A 107 8.84 12.14 8.38
C PHE A 107 8.51 10.68 8.05
N LEU A 108 9.30 10.01 7.22
CA LEU A 108 9.09 8.60 6.87
C LEU A 108 9.18 7.69 8.09
N LYS A 109 10.13 7.94 9.01
CA LYS A 109 10.23 7.22 10.29
C LYS A 109 8.99 7.45 11.16
N ALA A 110 8.54 8.70 11.28
CA ALA A 110 7.34 9.03 12.04
C ALA A 110 6.08 8.36 11.47
N LYS A 111 5.94 8.33 10.14
CA LYS A 111 4.83 7.62 9.46
C LYS A 111 4.91 6.11 9.63
N SER A 112 6.09 5.50 9.47
CA SER A 112 6.29 4.06 9.66
C SER A 112 5.86 3.61 11.06
N ARG A 113 6.22 4.36 12.12
CA ARG A 113 5.78 4.08 13.49
C ARG A 113 4.27 4.11 13.65
N LYS A 114 3.56 5.04 13.00
CA LYS A 114 2.09 5.11 13.03
C LYS A 114 1.40 4.00 12.22
N LEU A 115 2.08 3.44 11.22
CA LEU A 115 1.53 2.36 10.39
C LEU A 115 1.74 0.98 10.99
N ASN A 116 2.78 0.81 11.82
CA ASN A 116 3.13 -0.45 12.50
C ASN A 116 2.62 -0.52 13.96
N GLY A 117 2.00 0.55 14.47
CA GLY A 117 1.39 0.61 15.79
C GLY A 117 -0.13 0.47 15.75
#